data_AF-A0A9P0TMN8-F1
#
_entry.id   AF-A0A9P0TMN8-F1
#
_cell.length_a   1.000
_cell.length_b   1.000
_cell.length_c   1.000
_cell.angle_alpha   90.00
_cell.angle_beta   90.00
_cell.angle_gamma   90.00
#
_symmetry.space_group_name_H-M   'P 1'
#
loop_
_entity.id
_entity.type
_entity.pdbx_description
1 polymer ?
#
loop_
_entity_poly.entity_id
_entity_poly.type
_entity_poly.pdbx_seq_one_letter_code
_entity_poly.pdbx_strand_id
1 'polypeptide(L)'
;MSQNLKWLDNIKMEFEAVSQELDEAIDRDKLKRELSKKQTALESQIVQESKLNEDLKNQLADLTRRSDDVDKVCNLLKTRLNIADSDKNKLESAREQFLLAKELTGIRLDFEYCAKHPNKAKGYIKNQHKHLLESFDMDINSDALWDLVANIFVTGDENWPPNNK
;
A
#
# COMPACT_ATOMS: atom_id res chain seq x y z
N MET A 1 -85.03 -46.70 44.47
CA MET A 1 -83.75 -46.01 44.76
C MET A 1 -82.62 -46.33 43.76
N SER A 2 -82.56 -47.53 43.16
CA SER A 2 -81.45 -47.95 42.28
C SER A 2 -81.29 -47.17 40.95
N GLN A 3 -82.37 -46.71 40.31
CA GLN A 3 -82.29 -46.03 39.01
C GLN A 3 -81.74 -44.59 39.08
N ASN A 4 -82.07 -43.84 40.13
CA ASN A 4 -81.57 -42.46 40.30
C ASN A 4 -80.06 -42.41 40.53
N LEU A 5 -79.49 -43.41 41.23
CA LEU A 5 -78.05 -43.55 41.42
C LEU A 5 -77.33 -43.84 40.09
N LYS A 6 -77.84 -44.78 39.30
CA LYS A 6 -77.28 -45.09 37.97
C LYS A 6 -77.32 -43.90 37.00
N TRP A 7 -78.38 -43.10 37.04
CA TRP A 7 -78.49 -41.90 36.21
C TRP A 7 -77.45 -40.83 36.62
N LEU A 8 -77.25 -40.64 37.92
CA LEU A 8 -76.24 -39.72 38.46
C LEU A 8 -74.81 -40.16 38.14
N ASP A 9 -74.52 -41.46 38.24
CA ASP A 9 -73.22 -42.03 37.88
C ASP A 9 -72.91 -41.83 36.40
N ASN A 10 -73.89 -42.05 35.51
CA ASN A 10 -73.72 -41.78 34.08
C ASN A 10 -73.41 -40.30 33.79
N ILE A 11 -74.14 -39.38 34.41
CA ILE A 11 -73.88 -37.93 34.25
C ILE A 11 -72.48 -37.57 34.73
N LYS A 12 -72.04 -38.13 35.86
CA LYS A 12 -70.70 -37.89 36.38
C LYS A 12 -69.63 -38.39 35.41
N MET A 13 -69.84 -39.57 34.83
CA MET A 13 -68.91 -40.17 33.88
C MET A 13 -68.84 -39.40 32.55
N GLU A 14 -69.98 -38.91 32.05
CA GLU A 14 -70.02 -38.01 30.87
C GLU A 14 -69.33 -36.68 31.15
N PHE A 15 -69.52 -36.11 32.35
CA PHE A 15 -68.86 -34.87 32.74
C PHE A 15 -67.34 -35.04 32.87
N GLU A 16 -66.88 -36.14 33.47
CA GLU A 16 -65.45 -36.47 33.55
C GLU A 16 -64.85 -36.65 32.15
N ALA A 17 -65.55 -37.33 31.23
CA ALA A 17 -65.10 -37.50 29.86
C ALA A 17 -64.97 -36.16 29.11
N VAL A 18 -65.97 -35.28 29.23
CA VAL A 18 -65.93 -33.94 28.62
C VAL A 18 -64.82 -33.08 29.23
N SER A 19 -64.62 -33.16 30.55
CA SER A 19 -63.54 -32.43 31.23
C SER A 19 -62.17 -32.89 30.71
N GLN A 20 -61.99 -34.20 30.53
CA GLN A 20 -60.73 -34.76 30.04
C GLN A 20 -60.47 -34.39 28.58
N GLU A 21 -61.47 -34.44 27.71
CA GLU A 21 -61.34 -33.98 26.32
C GLU A 21 -60.99 -32.49 26.23
N LEU A 22 -61.57 -31.67 27.12
CA LEU A 22 -61.28 -30.24 27.18
C LEU A 22 -59.83 -29.98 27.63
N ASP A 23 -59.36 -30.67 28.66
CA ASP A 23 -57.98 -30.56 29.14
C ASP A 23 -56.98 -30.97 28.05
N GLU A 24 -57.23 -32.08 27.36
CA GLU A 24 -56.40 -32.51 26.23
C GLU A 24 -56.42 -31.50 25.08
N ALA A 25 -57.56 -30.88 24.79
CA ALA A 25 -57.67 -29.85 23.77
C ALA A 25 -56.86 -28.60 24.13
N ILE A 26 -56.92 -28.18 25.40
CA ILE A 26 -56.15 -27.06 25.94
C ILE A 26 -54.64 -27.35 25.83
N ASP A 27 -54.20 -28.56 26.20
CA ASP A 27 -52.78 -28.91 26.17
C ASP A 27 -52.24 -29.03 24.74
N ARG A 28 -53.03 -29.57 23.80
CA ARG A 28 -52.70 -29.55 22.37
C ARG A 28 -52.55 -28.11 21.85
N ASP A 29 -53.43 -27.21 22.25
CA ASP A 29 -53.39 -25.82 21.79
C ASP A 29 -52.21 -25.04 22.39
N LYS A 30 -51.88 -25.27 23.67
CA LYS A 30 -50.66 -24.73 24.30
C LYS A 30 -49.41 -25.19 23.56
N LEU A 31 -49.29 -26.50 23.28
CA LEU A 31 -48.14 -27.06 22.57
C LEU A 31 -47.99 -26.44 21.16
N LYS A 32 -49.10 -26.30 20.42
CA LYS A 32 -49.10 -25.64 19.11
C LYS A 32 -48.62 -24.19 19.17
N ARG A 33 -49.06 -23.42 20.17
CA ARG A 33 -48.61 -22.04 20.35
C ARG A 33 -47.12 -21.96 20.68
N GLU A 34 -46.61 -22.85 21.52
CA GLU A 34 -45.17 -22.89 21.82
C GLU A 34 -44.33 -23.27 20.60
N LEU A 35 -44.76 -24.26 19.82
CA LEU A 35 -44.10 -24.65 18.58
C LEU A 35 -44.09 -23.51 17.56
N SER A 36 -45.22 -22.81 17.40
CA SER A 36 -45.31 -21.66 16.50
C SER A 36 -44.38 -20.51 16.90
N LYS A 37 -44.28 -20.22 18.22
CA LYS A 37 -43.32 -19.23 18.73
C LYS A 37 -41.87 -19.62 18.43
N LYS A 38 -41.51 -20.89 18.67
CA LYS A 38 -40.17 -21.41 18.37
C LYS A 38 -39.86 -21.35 16.87
N GLN A 39 -40.82 -21.70 16.02
CA GLN A 39 -40.67 -21.62 14.58
C GLN A 39 -40.45 -20.18 14.12
N THR A 40 -41.25 -19.23 14.60
CA THR A 40 -41.10 -17.81 14.24
C THR A 40 -39.73 -17.25 14.67
N ALA A 41 -39.26 -17.64 15.86
CA ALA A 41 -37.92 -17.26 16.34
C ALA A 41 -36.81 -17.83 15.45
N LEU A 42 -36.91 -19.10 15.06
CA LEU A 42 -35.94 -19.75 14.15
C LEU A 42 -35.94 -19.11 12.76
N GLU A 43 -37.12 -18.83 12.20
CA GLU A 43 -37.25 -18.17 10.90
C GLU A 43 -36.64 -16.77 10.93
N SER A 44 -36.90 -15.99 12.00
CA SER A 44 -36.28 -14.68 12.17
C SER A 44 -34.75 -14.77 12.27
N GLN A 45 -34.23 -15.76 12.98
CA GLN A 45 -32.80 -15.97 13.11
C GLN A 45 -32.16 -16.36 11.77
N ILE A 46 -32.80 -17.25 11.00
CA ILE A 46 -32.33 -17.65 9.66
C ILE A 46 -32.25 -16.44 8.72
N VAL A 47 -33.24 -15.54 8.75
CA VAL A 47 -33.23 -14.33 7.91
C VAL A 47 -32.08 -13.39 8.32
N GLN A 48 -31.85 -13.20 9.62
CA GLN A 48 -30.75 -12.36 10.11
C GLN A 48 -29.38 -12.94 9.72
N GLU A 49 -29.17 -14.24 9.93
CA GLU A 49 -27.92 -14.92 9.58
C GLU A 49 -27.68 -14.95 8.07
N SER A 50 -28.74 -15.13 7.27
CA SER A 50 -28.63 -15.11 5.80
C SER A 50 -28.17 -13.75 5.30
N LYS A 51 -28.74 -12.66 5.86
CA LYS A 51 -28.32 -11.30 5.53
C LYS A 51 -26.87 -11.03 5.93
N LEU A 52 -26.48 -11.42 7.15
CA LEU A 52 -25.11 -11.27 7.63
C LEU A 52 -24.10 -12.02 6.75
N ASN A 53 -24.45 -13.24 6.33
CA ASN A 53 -23.61 -14.04 5.44
C ASN A 53 -23.42 -13.36 4.07
N GLU A 54 -24.48 -12.76 3.52
CA GLU A 54 -24.39 -12.02 2.26
C GLU A 54 -23.50 -10.77 2.40
N ASP A 55 -23.65 -10.01 3.48
CA ASP A 55 -22.79 -8.86 3.79
C ASP A 55 -21.30 -9.27 3.92
N LEU A 56 -21.02 -10.39 4.62
CA LEU A 56 -19.67 -10.93 4.76
C LEU A 56 -19.08 -11.40 3.43
N LYS A 57 -19.89 -12.04 2.56
CA LYS A 57 -19.45 -12.43 1.21
C LYS A 57 -19.07 -11.23 0.36
N ASN A 58 -19.85 -10.16 0.42
CA ASN A 58 -19.56 -8.92 -0.29
C ASN A 58 -18.25 -8.29 0.20
N GLN A 59 -18.06 -8.22 1.53
CA GLN A 59 -16.80 -7.73 2.12
C GLN A 59 -15.59 -8.58 1.72
N LEU A 60 -15.74 -9.91 1.69
CA LEU A 60 -14.69 -10.81 1.27
C LEU A 60 -14.30 -10.56 -0.20
N ALA A 61 -15.29 -10.41 -1.09
CA ALA A 61 -15.04 -10.13 -2.50
C ALA A 61 -14.29 -8.81 -2.70
N ASP A 62 -14.66 -7.76 -1.98
CA ASP A 62 -13.98 -6.47 -2.03
C ASP A 62 -12.54 -6.55 -1.50
N LEU A 63 -12.31 -7.27 -0.40
CA LEU A 63 -10.98 -7.48 0.15
C LEU A 63 -10.09 -8.29 -0.79
N THR A 64 -10.62 -9.36 -1.40
CA THR A 64 -9.89 -10.15 -2.41
C THR A 64 -9.49 -9.28 -3.59
N ARG A 65 -10.42 -8.47 -4.13
CA ARG A 65 -10.10 -7.54 -5.24
C ARG A 65 -9.00 -6.55 -4.86
N ARG A 66 -9.05 -5.98 -3.64
CA ARG A 66 -8.01 -5.08 -3.15
C ARG A 66 -6.66 -5.79 -3.00
N SER A 67 -6.65 -7.05 -2.55
CA SER A 67 -5.44 -7.86 -2.46
C SER A 67 -4.80 -8.05 -3.84
N ASP A 68 -5.60 -8.42 -4.85
CA ASP A 68 -5.13 -8.61 -6.22
C ASP A 68 -4.52 -7.32 -6.80
N ASP A 69 -5.14 -6.17 -6.51
CA ASP A 69 -4.62 -4.88 -6.97
C ASP A 69 -3.31 -4.49 -6.27
N VAL A 70 -3.16 -4.80 -4.98
CA VAL A 70 -1.88 -4.63 -4.26
C VAL A 70 -0.81 -5.54 -4.85
N ASP A 71 -1.12 -6.80 -5.14
CA ASP A 71 -0.17 -7.73 -5.75
C ASP A 71 0.29 -7.28 -7.14
N LYS A 72 -0.62 -6.74 -7.96
CA LYS A 72 -0.27 -6.12 -9.26
C LYS A 72 0.71 -4.97 -9.08
N VAL A 73 0.45 -4.06 -8.13
CA VAL A 73 1.34 -2.91 -7.86
C VAL A 73 2.69 -3.39 -7.36
N CYS A 74 2.73 -4.32 -6.41
CA CYS A 74 3.96 -4.91 -5.89
C CYS A 74 4.79 -5.58 -7.01
N ASN A 75 4.15 -6.32 -7.91
CA ASN A 75 4.82 -6.92 -9.06
C ASN A 75 5.33 -5.87 -10.06
N LEU A 76 4.57 -4.80 -10.28
CA LEU A 76 4.98 -3.70 -11.15
C LEU A 76 6.18 -2.94 -10.57
N LEU A 77 6.24 -2.75 -9.25
CA LEU A 77 7.39 -2.16 -8.57
C LEU A 77 8.61 -3.09 -8.65
N LYS A 78 8.45 -4.39 -8.40
CA LYS A 78 9.55 -5.37 -8.55
C LYS A 78 10.15 -5.40 -9.97
N THR A 79 9.32 -5.22 -10.99
CA THR A 79 9.75 -5.28 -12.39
C THR A 79 10.30 -3.94 -12.91
N ARG A 80 9.79 -2.79 -12.44
CA ARG A 80 10.20 -1.46 -12.93
C ARG A 80 11.23 -0.73 -12.06
N LEU A 81 11.35 -1.06 -10.77
CA LEU A 81 12.33 -0.42 -9.86
C LEU A 81 13.56 -1.29 -9.59
N ASN A 82 13.72 -2.41 -10.29
CA ASN A 82 14.98 -3.13 -10.23
C ASN A 82 16.04 -2.26 -10.93
N ILE A 83 16.91 -1.63 -10.14
CA ILE A 83 18.21 -1.14 -10.63
C ILE A 83 18.89 -2.39 -11.20
N ALA A 84 18.79 -2.58 -12.51
CA ALA A 84 19.43 -3.71 -13.15
C ALA A 84 20.94 -3.61 -12.92
N ASP A 85 21.66 -4.74 -12.93
CA ASP A 85 23.13 -4.71 -12.82
C ASP A 85 23.76 -3.79 -13.87
N SER A 86 23.11 -3.63 -15.04
CA SER A 86 23.50 -2.66 -16.06
C SER A 86 23.44 -1.20 -15.58
N ASP A 87 22.44 -0.83 -14.78
CA ASP A 87 22.28 0.54 -14.28
C ASP A 87 23.27 0.82 -13.14
N LYS A 88 23.59 -0.20 -12.34
CA LYS A 88 24.71 -0.15 -11.39
C LYS A 88 26.04 0.10 -12.12
N ASN A 89 26.33 -0.66 -13.19
CA ASN A 89 27.56 -0.50 -13.98
C ASN A 89 27.63 0.88 -14.65
N LYS A 90 26.50 1.41 -15.16
CA LYS A 90 26.44 2.78 -15.71
C LYS A 90 26.75 3.82 -14.63
N LEU A 91 26.21 3.65 -13.42
CA LEU A 91 26.44 4.58 -12.31
C LEU A 91 27.89 4.54 -11.83
N GLU A 92 28.49 3.36 -11.74
CA GLU A 92 29.91 3.18 -11.43
C GLU A 92 30.79 3.83 -12.51
N SER A 93 30.50 3.59 -13.79
CA SER A 93 31.22 4.20 -14.91
C SER A 93 31.10 5.73 -14.89
N ALA A 94 29.91 6.29 -14.64
CA ALA A 94 29.70 7.73 -14.54
C ALA A 94 30.46 8.34 -13.35
N ARG A 95 30.51 7.62 -12.22
CA ARG A 95 31.29 8.02 -11.05
C ARG A 95 32.79 8.03 -11.36
N GLU A 96 33.31 7.00 -12.02
CA GLU A 96 34.72 6.93 -12.41
C GLU A 96 35.09 8.06 -13.38
N GLN A 97 34.28 8.29 -14.41
CA GLN A 97 34.47 9.40 -15.36
C GLN A 97 34.46 10.75 -14.65
N PHE A 98 33.55 10.96 -13.70
CA PHE A 98 33.50 12.19 -12.92
C PHE A 98 34.75 12.37 -12.06
N LEU A 99 35.22 11.31 -11.38
CA LEU A 99 36.46 11.36 -10.58
C LEU A 99 37.68 11.63 -11.47
N LEU A 100 37.76 11.02 -12.66
CA LEU A 100 38.83 11.27 -13.61
C LEU A 100 38.81 12.72 -14.10
N ALA A 101 37.64 13.23 -14.53
CA ALA A 101 37.50 14.62 -14.98
C ALA A 101 37.86 15.61 -13.86
N LYS A 102 37.46 15.31 -12.62
CA LYS A 102 37.78 16.06 -11.41
C LYS A 102 39.30 16.15 -11.19
N GLU A 103 40.05 15.06 -11.38
CA GLU A 103 41.50 15.07 -11.23
C GLU A 103 42.21 15.77 -12.41
N LEU A 104 41.73 15.58 -13.64
CA LEU A 104 42.34 16.19 -14.83
C LEU A 104 42.14 17.71 -14.91
N THR A 105 40.95 18.20 -14.53
CA THR A 105 40.57 19.61 -14.75
C THR A 105 40.62 20.45 -13.48
N GLY A 106 40.61 19.81 -12.30
CA GLY A 106 40.47 20.53 -11.03
C GLY A 106 39.08 21.12 -10.77
N ILE A 107 38.11 20.99 -11.70
CA ILE A 107 36.75 21.53 -11.55
C ILE A 107 35.99 20.78 -10.45
N ARG A 108 35.23 21.50 -9.62
CA ARG A 108 34.35 21.00 -8.56
C ARG A 108 33.03 21.77 -8.64
N LEU A 109 31.97 21.09 -9.08
CA LEU A 109 30.65 21.69 -9.21
C LEU A 109 29.88 21.63 -7.88
N ASP A 110 29.14 22.69 -7.59
CA ASP A 110 28.09 22.70 -6.57
C ASP A 110 26.82 22.09 -7.17
N PHE A 111 26.69 20.78 -7.05
CA PHE A 111 25.56 20.05 -7.62
C PHE A 111 24.22 20.47 -7.02
N GLU A 112 24.17 20.89 -5.76
CA GLU A 112 22.93 21.33 -5.14
C GLU A 112 22.46 22.65 -5.76
N TYR A 113 23.39 23.58 -5.99
CA TYR A 113 23.09 24.83 -6.68
C TYR A 113 22.69 24.60 -8.14
N CYS A 114 23.47 23.82 -8.89
CA CYS A 114 23.21 23.53 -10.31
C CYS A 114 21.87 22.79 -10.51
N ALA A 115 21.49 21.91 -9.57
CA ALA A 115 20.18 21.24 -9.62
C ALA A 115 19.01 22.20 -9.44
N LYS A 116 19.18 23.26 -8.63
CA LYS A 116 18.15 24.30 -8.41
C LYS A 116 18.12 25.36 -9.52
N HIS A 117 19.22 25.54 -10.24
CA HIS A 117 19.37 26.55 -11.30
C HIS A 117 19.85 25.90 -12.60
N PRO A 118 18.95 25.32 -13.42
CA PRO A 118 19.32 24.45 -14.54
C PRO A 118 20.06 25.13 -15.69
N ASN A 119 20.12 26.47 -15.70
CA ASN A 119 20.84 27.26 -16.72
C ASN A 119 22.16 27.84 -16.20
N LYS A 120 22.54 27.54 -14.95
CA LYS A 120 23.75 28.07 -14.32
C LYS A 120 24.68 26.95 -13.87
N ALA A 121 25.97 27.19 -14.03
CA ALA A 121 27.03 26.38 -13.49
C ALA A 121 27.75 27.17 -12.38
N LYS A 122 27.80 26.58 -11.18
CA LYS A 122 28.51 27.14 -10.04
C LYS A 122 29.47 26.12 -9.46
N GLY A 123 30.65 26.59 -9.06
CA GLY A 123 31.66 25.71 -8.50
C GLY A 123 32.97 26.42 -8.24
N TYR A 124 34.04 25.63 -8.16
CA TYR A 124 35.40 26.13 -8.10
C TYR A 124 36.37 25.23 -8.86
N ILE A 125 37.48 25.81 -9.28
CA ILE A 125 38.59 25.10 -9.93
C ILE A 125 39.76 25.10 -8.96
N LYS A 126 40.28 23.91 -8.66
CA LYS A 126 41.44 23.71 -7.79
C LYS A 126 42.66 23.34 -8.62
N ASN A 127 43.65 24.22 -8.65
CA ASN A 127 44.98 23.91 -9.17
C ASN A 127 45.91 23.55 -8.00
N GLN A 128 46.21 22.25 -7.85
CA GLN A 128 47.05 21.77 -6.76
C GLN A 128 48.50 22.23 -6.89
N HIS A 129 49.01 22.38 -8.11
CA HIS A 129 50.40 22.76 -8.37
C HIS A 129 50.69 24.20 -7.97
N LYS A 130 49.76 25.11 -8.29
CA LYS A 130 49.88 26.55 -7.94
C LYS A 130 49.26 26.91 -6.59
N HIS A 131 48.75 25.92 -5.84
CA HIS A 131 47.95 26.13 -4.62
C HIS A 131 46.81 27.15 -4.80
N LEU A 132 46.22 27.20 -6.00
CA LEU A 132 45.20 28.18 -6.37
C LEU A 132 43.80 27.54 -6.35
N LEU A 133 42.85 28.29 -5.84
CA LEU A 133 41.44 27.93 -5.79
C LEU A 133 40.62 29.10 -6.32
N GLU A 134 39.91 28.91 -7.43
CA GLU A 134 39.13 29.98 -8.06
C GLU A 134 37.67 29.56 -8.19
N SER A 135 36.76 30.36 -7.63
CA SER A 135 35.31 30.11 -7.71
C SER A 135 34.71 30.69 -8.99
N PHE A 136 33.68 30.04 -9.52
CA PHE A 136 32.90 30.55 -10.66
C PHE A 136 31.39 30.39 -10.43
N ASP A 137 30.63 31.31 -11.02
CA ASP A 137 29.17 31.31 -11.12
C ASP A 137 28.84 31.94 -12.48
N MET A 138 28.40 31.11 -13.43
CA MET A 138 28.24 31.49 -14.82
C MET A 138 27.04 30.79 -15.45
N ASP A 139 26.53 31.33 -16.55
CA ASP A 139 25.57 30.58 -17.37
C ASP A 139 26.26 29.35 -17.99
N ILE A 140 25.49 28.30 -18.25
CA ILE A 140 26.04 27.06 -18.83
C ILE A 140 26.65 27.34 -20.21
N ASN A 141 27.97 27.46 -20.23
CA ASN A 141 28.77 27.69 -21.42
C ASN A 141 30.08 26.91 -21.28
N SER A 142 30.26 25.90 -22.15
CA SER A 142 31.43 25.03 -22.08
C SER A 142 32.72 25.76 -22.43
N ASP A 143 32.69 26.63 -23.44
CA ASP A 143 33.89 27.32 -23.93
C ASP A 143 34.43 28.27 -22.86
N ALA A 144 33.53 29.04 -22.24
CA ALA A 144 33.91 29.95 -21.17
C ALA A 144 34.43 29.23 -19.91
N LEU A 145 33.94 28.02 -19.60
CA LEU A 145 34.46 27.21 -18.51
C LEU A 145 35.86 26.67 -18.84
N TRP A 146 36.09 26.24 -20.08
CA TRP A 146 37.40 25.80 -20.54
C TRP A 146 38.42 26.94 -20.60
N ASP A 147 37.99 28.15 -20.98
CA ASP A 147 38.84 29.34 -20.93
C ASP A 147 39.26 29.66 -19.49
N LEU A 148 38.35 29.51 -18.52
CA LEU A 148 38.68 29.70 -17.10
C LEU A 148 39.72 28.66 -16.63
N VAL A 149 39.55 27.39 -17.00
CA VAL A 149 40.55 26.35 -16.75
C VAL A 149 41.87 26.74 -17.42
N ALA A 150 41.87 27.05 -18.71
CA ALA A 150 43.07 27.42 -19.44
C ALA A 150 43.79 28.59 -18.77
N ASN A 151 43.08 29.64 -18.36
CA ASN A 151 43.68 30.79 -17.67
C ASN A 151 44.34 30.40 -16.34
N ILE A 152 43.71 29.55 -15.53
CA ILE A 152 44.25 29.07 -14.25
C ILE A 152 45.52 28.23 -14.45
N PHE A 153 45.56 27.42 -15.50
CA PHE A 153 46.67 26.51 -15.77
C PHE A 153 47.80 27.17 -16.60
N VAL A 154 47.50 28.02 -17.58
CA VAL A 154 48.47 28.65 -18.52
C VAL A 154 49.21 29.86 -17.94
N THR A 155 48.62 30.63 -17.02
CA THR A 155 49.21 31.91 -16.54
C THR A 155 50.38 31.79 -15.56
N GLY A 156 51.19 30.71 -15.61
CA GLY A 156 52.29 30.59 -14.65
C GLY A 156 53.32 29.49 -14.90
N ASP A 157 53.60 29.17 -16.15
CA ASP A 157 54.88 28.52 -16.49
C ASP A 157 55.21 28.84 -17.95
N GLU A 158 56.17 29.74 -18.19
CA GLU A 158 56.67 30.05 -19.55
C GLU A 158 57.33 28.84 -20.24
N ASN A 159 57.43 27.68 -19.56
CA ASN A 159 58.11 26.47 -20.01
C ASN A 159 57.22 25.20 -20.08
N TRP A 160 55.88 25.33 -20.18
CA TRP A 160 55.01 24.18 -20.43
C TRP A 160 54.41 24.17 -21.85
N PRO A 161 54.54 23.06 -22.62
CA PRO A 161 55.28 21.84 -22.31
C PRO A 161 56.80 22.07 -22.43
N PRO A 162 57.63 21.28 -21.71
CA PRO A 162 59.08 21.44 -21.75
C PRO A 162 59.60 21.26 -23.19
N ASN A 163 60.31 22.25 -23.70
CA ASN A 163 61.04 22.15 -24.94
C ASN A 163 62.18 21.13 -24.75
N ASN A 164 61.94 19.88 -25.15
CA ASN A 164 63.01 18.90 -25.30
C ASN A 164 63.82 19.23 -26.57
N LYS A 165 64.96 19.89 -26.39
CA LYS A 165 66.09 19.86 -27.33
C LYS A 165 67.23 19.08 -26.70
#